data_AF-A0A956KA20-F1
#
_entry.id   AF-A0A956KA20-F1
#
_cell.length_a   1.000
_cell.length_b   1.000
_cell.length_c   1.000
_cell.angle_alpha   90.00
_cell.angle_beta   90.00
_cell.angle_gamma   90.00
#
_symmetry.space_group_name_H-M   'P 1'
#
loop_
_entity.id
_entity.type
_entity.pdbx_description
1 polymer ?
#
loop_
_entity_poly.entity_id
_entity_poly.type
_entity_poly.pdbx_seq_one_letter_code
_entity_poly.pdbx_strand_id
1 'polypeptide(L)'
;MTLAREPDAKRRGITLLLAYSIAMHWTRSIGICYDGVDSAFEVALEEGDLEYATYASLHRVGIMSLMGRPQDVVRTSALEAARFARNTGMLEFAEALAVRTKMSEILEGTEVPDDIDLGKFEILTPRCIAASWAMQPLIFLGEGERALAHAEVVSAKAEEGLFGFYLHPEFVFYHGLAAAIALDHAREDRIGPLRKI
;
A
#
# COMPACT_ATOMS: atom_id res chain seq x y z
N MET A 1 -19.63 0.53 19.87
CA MET A 1 -20.78 -0.07 19.16
C MET A 1 -20.63 0.33 17.70
N THR A 2 -20.16 -0.61 16.88
CA THR A 2 -19.45 -0.32 15.63
C THR A 2 -20.43 -0.17 14.47
N LEU A 3 -20.27 0.88 13.66
CA LEU A 3 -20.97 1.09 12.36
C LEU A 3 -21.07 -0.19 11.50
N ALA A 4 -20.15 -1.14 11.68
CA ALA A 4 -20.17 -2.49 11.11
C ALA A 4 -21.46 -3.30 11.34
N ARG A 5 -22.25 -3.01 12.40
CA ARG A 5 -23.41 -3.83 12.79
C ARG A 5 -24.76 -3.16 12.58
N GLU A 6 -24.81 -1.99 11.93
CA GLU A 6 -26.11 -1.38 11.60
C GLU A 6 -26.78 -2.14 10.44
N PRO A 7 -28.04 -2.58 10.61
CA PRO A 7 -28.72 -3.46 9.65
C PRO A 7 -29.13 -2.76 8.35
N ASP A 8 -29.22 -1.42 8.34
CA ASP A 8 -29.67 -0.64 7.18
C ASP A 8 -28.54 0.03 6.39
N ALA A 9 -27.29 -0.05 6.88
CA ALA A 9 -26.15 0.52 6.18
C ALA A 9 -25.80 -0.37 4.98
N LYS A 10 -25.97 0.16 3.76
CA LYS A 10 -25.49 -0.48 2.53
C LYS A 10 -24.00 -0.18 2.35
N ARG A 11 -23.23 -1.13 1.81
CA ARG A 11 -21.80 -0.98 1.50
C ARG A 11 -20.90 -0.81 2.73
N ARG A 12 -21.18 -1.55 3.81
CA ARG A 12 -20.44 -1.43 5.08
C ARG A 12 -18.98 -1.85 4.93
N GLY A 13 -18.71 -2.82 4.06
CA GLY A 13 -17.34 -3.24 3.72
C GLY A 13 -16.48 -2.07 3.25
N ILE A 14 -17.04 -1.16 2.44
CA ILE A 14 -16.33 0.02 1.93
C ILE A 14 -15.95 0.96 3.06
N THR A 15 -16.91 1.31 3.93
CA THR A 15 -16.67 2.24 5.03
C THR A 15 -15.63 1.70 6.00
N LEU A 16 -15.70 0.41 6.32
CA LEU A 16 -14.71 -0.24 7.18
C LEU A 16 -13.34 -0.26 6.52
N LEU A 17 -13.27 -0.65 5.24
CA LEU A 17 -12.01 -0.65 4.50
C LEU A 17 -11.36 0.74 4.51
N LEU A 18 -12.08 1.77 4.06
CA LEU A 18 -11.56 3.14 4.00
C LEU A 18 -11.12 3.65 5.39
N ALA A 19 -11.89 3.35 6.44
CA ALA A 19 -11.51 3.74 7.79
C ALA A 19 -10.21 3.06 8.24
N TYR A 20 -10.13 1.74 8.11
CA TYR A 20 -9.04 0.96 8.72
C TYR A 20 -7.79 0.84 7.85
N SER A 21 -7.90 0.89 6.52
CA SER A 21 -6.75 0.82 5.63
C SER A 21 -6.13 2.18 5.27
N ILE A 22 -6.86 3.29 5.47
CA ILE A 22 -6.45 4.63 4.96
C ILE A 22 -6.55 5.75 5.99
N ALA A 23 -7.60 5.81 6.81
CA ALA A 23 -7.71 6.92 7.78
C ALA A 23 -6.98 6.60 9.10
N MET A 24 -7.07 5.35 9.55
CA MET A 24 -6.71 4.98 10.92
C MET A 24 -5.24 4.61 11.11
N HIS A 25 -4.51 4.24 10.04
CA HIS A 25 -3.07 3.94 10.15
C HIS A 25 -2.22 5.13 10.63
N TRP A 26 -2.75 6.35 10.58
CA TRP A 26 -2.07 7.56 11.08
C TRP A 26 -2.28 7.80 12.57
N THR A 27 -3.29 7.17 13.18
CA THR A 27 -3.71 7.47 14.56
C THR A 27 -3.87 6.22 15.43
N ARG A 28 -3.76 5.02 14.85
CA ARG A 28 -3.95 3.73 15.53
C ARG A 28 -2.80 2.78 15.22
N SER A 29 -2.61 1.80 16.11
CA SER A 29 -1.64 0.74 15.89
C SER A 29 -2.01 -0.10 14.67
N ILE A 30 -1.00 -0.54 13.93
CA ILE A 30 -1.15 -1.35 12.72
C ILE A 30 -1.97 -2.64 12.96
N GLY A 31 -1.91 -3.25 14.15
CA GLY A 31 -2.74 -4.41 14.50
C GLY A 31 -4.25 -4.11 14.50
N ILE A 32 -4.68 -2.96 15.03
CA ILE A 32 -6.09 -2.52 14.98
C ILE A 32 -6.53 -2.30 13.52
N CYS A 33 -5.65 -1.72 12.70
CA CYS A 33 -5.91 -1.55 11.28
C CYS A 33 -6.09 -2.90 10.57
N TYR A 34 -5.25 -3.89 10.90
CA TYR A 34 -5.38 -5.25 10.34
C TYR A 34 -6.74 -5.86 10.66
N ASP A 35 -7.13 -5.89 11.93
CA ASP A 35 -8.41 -6.50 12.36
C ASP A 35 -9.62 -5.82 11.71
N GLY A 36 -9.54 -4.50 11.51
CA GLY A 36 -10.58 -3.75 10.85
C GLY A 36 -10.68 -4.02 9.35
N VAL A 37 -9.54 -4.20 8.66
CA VAL A 37 -9.53 -4.60 7.24
C VAL A 37 -9.96 -6.06 7.07
N ASP A 38 -9.62 -6.95 8.01
CA ASP A 38 -10.11 -8.33 8.03
C ASP A 38 -11.64 -8.36 8.17
N SER A 39 -12.17 -7.58 9.11
CA SER A 39 -13.62 -7.41 9.26
C SER A 39 -14.29 -6.85 7.99
N ALA A 40 -13.63 -5.92 7.30
CA ALA A 40 -14.14 -5.37 6.04
C ALA A 40 -14.21 -6.44 4.93
N PHE A 41 -13.23 -7.35 4.88
CA PHE A 41 -13.22 -8.47 3.95
C PHE A 41 -14.40 -9.43 4.19
N GLU A 42 -14.60 -9.83 5.45
CA GLU A 42 -15.71 -10.72 5.83
C GLU A 42 -17.07 -10.10 5.50
N VAL A 43 -17.28 -8.84 5.87
CA VAL A 43 -18.53 -8.11 5.55
C VAL A 43 -18.74 -7.98 4.04
N ALA A 44 -17.69 -7.71 3.27
CA ALA A 44 -17.81 -7.63 1.81
C ALA A 44 -18.22 -8.97 1.19
N LEU A 45 -17.69 -10.09 1.70
CA LEU A 45 -18.12 -11.42 1.27
C LEU A 45 -19.59 -11.71 1.62
N GLU A 46 -20.02 -11.36 2.84
CA GLU A 46 -21.42 -11.49 3.27
C GLU A 46 -22.37 -10.66 2.41
N GLU A 47 -21.94 -9.46 1.99
CA GLU A 47 -22.70 -8.56 1.12
C GLU A 47 -22.66 -8.98 -0.37
N GLY A 48 -21.87 -9.99 -0.73
CA GLY A 48 -21.65 -10.41 -2.12
C GLY A 48 -20.85 -9.41 -2.94
N ASP A 49 -20.16 -8.49 -2.28
CA ASP A 49 -19.36 -7.43 -2.90
C ASP A 49 -17.94 -7.92 -3.16
N LEU A 50 -17.79 -8.69 -4.24
CA LEU A 50 -16.52 -9.33 -4.62
C LEU A 50 -15.42 -8.32 -4.97
N GLU A 51 -15.79 -7.14 -5.46
CA GLU A 51 -14.85 -6.07 -5.74
C GLU A 51 -14.22 -5.58 -4.43
N TYR A 52 -15.03 -5.27 -3.42
CA TYR A 52 -14.52 -4.82 -2.12
C TYR A 52 -13.88 -5.92 -1.29
N ALA A 53 -14.32 -7.17 -1.41
CA ALA A 53 -13.58 -8.29 -0.86
C ALA A 53 -12.17 -8.39 -1.49
N THR A 54 -12.06 -8.15 -2.80
CA THR A 54 -10.75 -8.14 -3.47
C THR A 54 -9.88 -7.00 -2.94
N TYR A 55 -10.42 -5.79 -2.83
CA TYR A 55 -9.71 -4.64 -2.23
C TYR A 55 -9.27 -4.90 -0.78
N ALA A 56 -10.14 -5.44 0.06
CA ALA A 56 -9.79 -5.73 1.44
C ALA A 56 -8.66 -6.78 1.53
N SER A 57 -8.68 -7.81 0.66
CA SER A 57 -7.60 -8.81 0.60
C SER A 57 -6.24 -8.20 0.25
N LEU A 58 -6.19 -7.23 -0.66
CA LEU A 58 -4.98 -6.45 -0.99
C LEU A 58 -4.44 -5.72 0.24
N HIS A 59 -5.31 -5.00 0.96
CA HIS A 59 -4.90 -4.25 2.14
C HIS A 59 -4.50 -5.15 3.31
N ARG A 60 -5.06 -6.36 3.45
CA ARG A 60 -4.61 -7.33 4.47
C ARG A 60 -3.14 -7.69 4.27
N VAL A 61 -2.76 -8.06 3.06
CA VAL A 61 -1.35 -8.35 2.70
C VAL A 61 -0.49 -7.10 2.94
N GLY A 62 -1.02 -5.93 2.55
CA GLY A 62 -0.41 -4.63 2.79
C GLY A 62 -0.11 -4.34 4.26
N ILE A 63 -1.02 -4.69 5.16
CA ILE A 63 -0.85 -4.43 6.58
C ILE A 63 0.04 -5.50 7.21
N MET A 64 -0.02 -6.76 6.76
CA MET A 64 0.84 -7.84 7.26
C MET A 64 2.33 -7.53 7.10
N SER A 65 2.80 -7.03 5.95
CA SER A 65 4.23 -6.68 5.85
C SER A 65 4.60 -5.49 6.74
N LEU A 66 3.71 -4.50 6.91
CA LEU A 66 3.95 -3.36 7.81
C LEU A 66 3.98 -3.76 9.29
N MET A 67 3.27 -4.83 9.66
CA MET A 67 3.36 -5.44 11.00
C MET A 67 4.65 -6.22 11.24
N GLY A 68 5.50 -6.40 10.22
CA GLY A 68 6.67 -7.27 10.30
C GLY A 68 6.30 -8.74 10.45
N ARG A 69 5.19 -9.19 9.84
CA ARG A 69 4.88 -10.62 9.78
C ARG A 69 5.96 -11.38 8.99
N PRO A 70 6.23 -12.66 9.32
CA PRO A 70 7.16 -13.48 8.55
C PRO A 70 6.83 -13.50 7.05
N GLN A 71 7.85 -13.45 6.20
CA GLN A 71 7.67 -13.29 4.75
C GLN A 71 7.03 -14.50 4.07
N ASP A 72 7.24 -15.70 4.58
CA ASP A 72 6.53 -16.90 4.10
C ASP A 72 5.01 -16.77 4.31
N VAL A 73 4.59 -16.17 5.43
CA VAL A 73 3.18 -15.85 5.71
C VAL A 73 2.67 -14.78 4.76
N VAL A 74 3.39 -13.67 4.60
CA VAL A 74 3.02 -12.58 3.68
C VAL A 74 2.90 -13.09 2.24
N ARG A 75 3.86 -13.91 1.78
CA ARG A 75 3.87 -14.51 0.44
C ARG A 75 2.68 -15.44 0.23
N THR A 76 2.39 -16.30 1.20
CA THR A 76 1.24 -17.21 1.12
C THR A 76 -0.07 -16.43 1.01
N SER A 77 -0.27 -15.43 1.87
CA SER A 77 -1.46 -14.58 1.81
C SER A 77 -1.55 -13.76 0.53
N ALA A 78 -0.43 -13.29 -0.03
CA ALA A 78 -0.41 -12.60 -1.31
C ALA A 78 -0.83 -13.50 -2.48
N LEU A 79 -0.37 -14.76 -2.49
CA LEU A 79 -0.76 -15.75 -3.49
C LEU A 79 -2.25 -16.10 -3.41
N GLU A 80 -2.79 -16.19 -2.19
CA GLU A 80 -4.22 -16.42 -1.94
C GLU A 80 -5.06 -15.23 -2.42
N ALA A 81 -4.67 -14.00 -2.06
CA ALA A 81 -5.32 -12.79 -2.53
C ALA A 81 -5.27 -12.67 -4.06
N ALA A 82 -4.15 -13.02 -4.70
CA ALA A 82 -4.02 -12.96 -6.15
C ALA A 82 -4.86 -14.02 -6.84
N ARG A 83 -5.02 -15.20 -6.23
CA ARG A 83 -5.95 -16.23 -6.69
C ARG A 83 -7.39 -15.77 -6.56
N PHE A 84 -7.75 -15.14 -5.44
CA PHE A 84 -9.07 -14.58 -5.22
C PHE A 84 -9.39 -13.53 -6.29
N ALA A 85 -8.50 -12.56 -6.50
CA ALA A 85 -8.64 -11.52 -7.52
C ALA A 85 -8.80 -12.11 -8.95
N ARG A 86 -8.03 -13.14 -9.30
CA ARG A 86 -8.21 -13.85 -10.58
C ARG A 86 -9.59 -14.51 -10.71
N ASN A 87 -10.05 -15.15 -9.65
CA ASN A 87 -11.35 -15.84 -9.65
C ASN A 87 -12.53 -14.87 -9.69
N THR A 88 -12.36 -13.62 -9.26
CA THR A 88 -13.38 -12.57 -9.31
C THR A 88 -13.30 -11.70 -10.58
N GLY A 89 -12.39 -12.01 -11.51
CA GLY A 89 -12.21 -11.26 -12.77
C GLY A 89 -11.40 -9.97 -12.62
N MET A 90 -10.76 -9.77 -11.46
CA MET A 90 -10.02 -8.58 -11.07
C MET A 90 -8.52 -8.75 -11.35
N LEU A 91 -8.15 -8.93 -12.62
CA LEU A 91 -6.81 -9.38 -13.03
C LEU A 91 -5.70 -8.39 -12.68
N GLU A 92 -5.95 -7.09 -12.85
CA GLU A 92 -5.00 -6.02 -12.59
C GLU A 92 -4.63 -5.93 -11.09
N PHE A 93 -5.56 -6.35 -10.22
CA PHE A 93 -5.32 -6.46 -8.78
C PHE A 93 -4.46 -7.66 -8.42
N ALA A 94 -4.62 -8.78 -9.14
CA ALA A 94 -3.72 -9.93 -9.00
C ALA A 94 -2.27 -9.57 -9.39
N GLU A 95 -2.10 -8.69 -10.38
CA GLU A 95 -0.79 -8.19 -10.79
C GLU A 95 -0.18 -7.20 -9.78
N ALA A 96 -1.01 -6.34 -9.17
CA ALA A 96 -0.57 -5.42 -8.12
C ALA A 96 -0.07 -6.18 -6.86
N LEU A 97 -0.63 -7.35 -6.54
CA LEU A 97 -0.15 -8.21 -5.45
C LEU A 97 1.24 -8.80 -5.68
N ALA A 98 1.64 -8.99 -6.94
CA ALA A 98 2.98 -9.44 -7.27
C ALA A 98 4.03 -8.37 -6.90
N VAL A 99 3.70 -7.08 -7.11
CA VAL A 99 4.53 -5.95 -6.67
C VAL A 99 4.74 -5.99 -5.16
N ARG A 100 3.68 -6.23 -4.38
CA ARG A 100 3.76 -6.28 -2.91
C ARG A 100 4.66 -7.41 -2.39
N THR A 101 4.52 -8.59 -2.97
CA THR A 101 5.30 -9.77 -2.57
C THR A 101 6.78 -9.49 -2.78
N LYS A 102 7.13 -9.02 -3.99
CA LYS A 102 8.49 -8.65 -4.38
C LYS A 102 9.08 -7.57 -3.48
N MET A 103 8.30 -6.55 -3.15
CA MET A 103 8.71 -5.47 -2.25
C MET A 103 8.95 -5.92 -0.81
N SER A 104 8.24 -6.95 -0.34
CA SER A 104 8.48 -7.51 0.99
C SER A 104 9.75 -8.39 1.01
N GLU A 105 10.11 -9.05 -0.10
CA GLU A 105 11.38 -9.80 -0.23
C GLU A 105 12.59 -8.86 -0.14
N ILE A 106 12.46 -7.68 -0.74
CA ILE A 106 13.48 -6.63 -0.74
C ILE A 106 13.80 -6.15 0.69
N LEU A 107 12.77 -5.94 1.51
CA LEU A 107 12.93 -5.50 2.90
C LEU A 107 13.66 -6.53 3.79
N GLU A 108 13.67 -7.81 3.43
CA GLU A 108 14.45 -8.84 4.13
C GLU A 108 15.93 -8.87 3.71
N GLY A 109 16.39 -7.90 2.92
CA GLY A 109 17.76 -7.81 2.44
C GLY A 109 17.98 -8.44 1.06
N THR A 110 16.89 -8.68 0.31
CA THR A 110 16.99 -9.03 -1.12
C THR A 110 17.23 -7.75 -1.94
N GLU A 111 18.05 -7.84 -2.97
CA GLU A 111 18.36 -6.71 -3.86
C GLU A 111 17.08 -6.11 -4.45
N VAL A 112 16.98 -4.76 -4.45
CA VAL A 112 15.81 -4.02 -4.95
C VAL A 112 15.81 -4.05 -6.49
N PRO A 113 14.91 -4.77 -7.18
CA PRO A 113 14.96 -4.88 -8.63
C PRO A 113 14.48 -3.58 -9.30
N ASP A 114 15.16 -3.16 -10.36
CA ASP A 114 14.83 -1.96 -11.16
C ASP A 114 13.63 -2.15 -12.11
N ASP A 115 12.88 -3.24 -11.99
CA ASP A 115 11.98 -3.76 -13.03
C ASP A 115 10.48 -3.58 -12.74
N ILE A 116 10.10 -2.75 -11.76
CA ILE A 116 8.68 -2.41 -11.58
C ILE A 116 8.25 -1.40 -12.64
N ASP A 117 7.82 -1.95 -13.77
CA ASP A 117 7.11 -1.18 -14.80
C ASP A 117 5.70 -0.83 -14.30
N LEU A 118 5.54 0.39 -13.77
CA LEU A 118 4.23 0.95 -13.40
C LEU A 118 3.39 1.34 -14.63
N GLY A 119 4.02 1.49 -15.80
CA GLY A 119 3.38 1.82 -17.07
C GLY A 119 2.41 0.73 -17.52
N LYS A 120 2.70 -0.54 -17.22
CA LYS A 120 1.88 -1.70 -17.60
C LYS A 120 0.45 -1.72 -17.02
N PHE A 121 0.21 -1.01 -15.92
CA PHE A 121 -1.10 -1.00 -15.25
C PHE A 121 -2.05 0.02 -15.91
N GLU A 122 -2.87 -0.40 -16.87
CA GLU A 122 -3.75 0.52 -17.60
C GLU A 122 -4.78 1.23 -16.70
N ILE A 123 -5.32 0.52 -15.70
CA ILE A 123 -6.29 1.05 -14.73
C ILE A 123 -5.57 1.86 -13.64
N LEU A 124 -6.07 3.07 -13.38
CA LEU A 124 -5.49 4.01 -12.42
C LEU A 124 -5.37 3.42 -11.01
N THR A 125 -6.43 2.79 -10.50
CA THR A 125 -6.49 2.23 -9.15
C THR A 125 -5.36 1.24 -8.83
N PRO A 126 -5.19 0.11 -9.56
CA PRO A 126 -4.10 -0.82 -9.31
C PRO A 126 -2.72 -0.19 -9.57
N ARG A 127 -2.60 0.76 -10.52
CA ARG A 127 -1.36 1.52 -10.72
C ARG A 127 -0.98 2.33 -9.47
N CYS A 128 -1.93 3.06 -8.88
CA CYS A 128 -1.71 3.84 -7.66
C CYS A 128 -1.32 2.94 -6.47
N ILE A 129 -1.99 1.80 -6.31
CA ILE A 129 -1.69 0.83 -5.25
C ILE A 129 -0.28 0.25 -5.44
N ALA A 130 0.06 -0.16 -6.67
CA ALA A 130 1.38 -0.69 -6.99
C ALA A 130 2.49 0.34 -6.73
N ALA A 131 2.27 1.61 -7.09
CA ALA A 131 3.22 2.69 -6.81
C ALA A 131 3.38 2.95 -5.30
N SER A 132 2.27 3.05 -4.55
CA SER A 132 2.30 3.19 -3.08
C SER A 132 3.12 2.08 -2.42
N TRP A 133 2.92 0.84 -2.85
CA TRP A 133 3.65 -0.31 -2.30
C TRP A 133 5.10 -0.41 -2.75
N ALA A 134 5.47 0.10 -3.92
CA ALA A 134 6.87 0.19 -4.34
C ALA A 134 7.64 1.26 -3.54
N MET A 135 6.98 2.37 -3.19
CA MET A 135 7.62 3.47 -2.45
C MET A 135 7.92 3.14 -0.99
N GLN A 136 6.99 2.50 -0.28
CA GLN A 136 7.10 2.19 1.16
C GLN A 136 8.47 1.57 1.55
N PRO A 137 8.95 0.50 0.90
CA PRO A 137 10.23 -0.11 1.26
C PRO A 137 11.43 0.76 0.90
N LEU A 138 11.39 1.49 -0.22
CA LEU A 138 12.47 2.41 -0.61
C LEU A 138 12.68 3.48 0.46
N ILE A 139 11.60 4.00 1.04
CA ILE A 139 11.66 4.93 2.17
C ILE A 139 12.35 4.30 3.38
N PHE A 140 11.98 3.06 3.75
CA PHE A 140 12.62 2.37 4.88
C PHE A 140 14.09 2.04 4.64
N LEU A 141 14.49 1.85 3.38
CA LEU A 141 15.88 1.60 2.99
C LEU A 141 16.71 2.87 2.79
N GLY A 142 16.11 4.06 2.96
CA GLY A 142 16.80 5.33 2.74
C GLY A 142 16.92 5.74 1.26
N GLU A 143 16.27 5.03 0.35
CA GLU A 143 16.29 5.23 -1.11
C GLU A 143 15.31 6.34 -1.54
N GLY A 144 15.46 7.53 -0.95
CA GLY A 144 14.52 8.64 -1.10
C GLY A 144 14.30 9.09 -2.56
N GLU A 145 15.35 9.16 -3.37
CA GLU A 145 15.25 9.57 -4.79
C GLU A 145 14.43 8.59 -5.63
N ARG A 146 14.60 7.28 -5.40
CA ARG A 146 13.83 6.24 -6.09
C ARG A 146 12.37 6.24 -5.63
N ALA A 147 12.13 6.46 -4.32
CA ALA A 147 10.78 6.62 -3.80
C ALA A 147 10.07 7.84 -4.42
N LEU A 148 10.76 8.97 -4.59
CA LEU A 148 10.22 10.16 -5.26
C LEU A 148 9.84 9.89 -6.71
N ALA A 149 10.69 9.18 -7.47
CA ALA A 149 10.41 8.83 -8.87
C ALA A 149 9.10 8.02 -9.02
N HIS A 150 8.84 7.07 -8.10
CA HIS A 150 7.57 6.33 -8.11
C HIS A 150 6.37 7.18 -7.68
N ALA A 151 6.57 8.17 -6.80
CA ALA A 151 5.52 9.10 -6.38
C ALA A 151 5.03 9.99 -7.53
N GLU A 152 5.97 10.48 -8.37
CA GLU A 152 5.69 11.40 -9.47
C GLU A 152 4.80 10.78 -10.56
N VAL A 153 4.92 9.46 -10.79
CA VAL A 153 4.08 8.71 -11.75
C VAL A 153 2.59 8.78 -11.38
N VAL A 154 2.28 8.96 -10.09
CA VAL A 154 0.90 8.95 -9.59
C VAL A 154 0.40 10.34 -9.23
N SER A 155 1.23 11.23 -8.69
CA SER A 155 0.82 12.59 -8.31
C SER A 155 0.19 13.38 -9.45
N ALA A 156 0.65 13.21 -10.70
CA ALA A 156 0.07 13.90 -11.86
C ALA A 156 -1.34 13.40 -12.26
N LYS A 157 -1.80 12.24 -11.74
CA LYS A 157 -3.09 11.62 -12.08
C LYS A 157 -4.01 11.40 -10.88
N ALA A 158 -3.51 11.56 -9.67
CA ALA A 158 -4.24 11.40 -8.42
C ALA A 158 -5.13 12.61 -8.07
N GLU A 159 -5.34 13.59 -8.95
CA GLU A 159 -6.26 14.71 -8.68
C GLU A 159 -7.71 14.39 -9.10
N GLU A 160 -7.96 13.24 -9.74
CA GLU A 160 -9.27 12.90 -10.27
C GLU A 160 -10.09 11.99 -9.32
N GLY A 161 -11.27 12.46 -8.92
CA GLY A 161 -12.32 11.66 -8.27
C GLY A 161 -12.12 11.37 -6.77
N LEU A 162 -12.97 10.48 -6.22
CA LEU A 162 -12.94 10.05 -4.82
C LEU A 162 -11.57 9.46 -4.43
N PHE A 163 -10.90 8.86 -5.42
CA PHE A 163 -9.56 8.28 -5.32
C PHE A 163 -8.48 9.31 -5.03
N GLY A 164 -8.55 10.44 -5.70
CA GLY A 164 -7.64 11.54 -5.44
C GLY A 164 -7.76 12.11 -4.04
N PHE A 165 -8.97 12.22 -3.52
CA PHE A 165 -9.20 12.70 -2.15
C PHE A 165 -8.51 11.84 -1.07
N TYR A 166 -8.42 10.51 -1.25
CA TYR A 166 -7.92 9.63 -0.20
C TYR A 166 -6.46 9.15 -0.39
N LEU A 167 -5.99 8.93 -1.62
CA LEU A 167 -4.60 8.52 -1.88
C LEU A 167 -3.65 9.71 -1.91
N HIS A 168 -4.11 10.88 -2.33
CA HIS A 168 -3.25 12.07 -2.39
C HIS A 168 -2.60 12.41 -1.05
N PRO A 169 -3.29 12.38 0.12
CA PRO A 169 -2.64 12.59 1.40
C PRO A 169 -1.55 11.55 1.73
N GLU A 170 -1.74 10.28 1.35
CA GLU A 170 -0.75 9.22 1.54
C GLU A 170 0.48 9.45 0.63
N PHE A 171 0.27 9.81 -0.64
CA PHE A 171 1.34 10.19 -1.56
C PHE A 171 2.09 11.44 -1.08
N VAL A 172 1.39 12.48 -0.62
CA VAL A 172 2.01 13.69 -0.06
C VAL A 172 2.85 13.37 1.17
N PHE A 173 2.36 12.51 2.07
CA PHE A 173 3.12 12.07 3.23
C PHE A 173 4.41 11.35 2.84
N TYR A 174 4.33 10.33 1.98
CA TYR A 174 5.50 9.57 1.55
C TYR A 174 6.45 10.40 0.68
N HIS A 175 5.95 11.32 -0.14
CA HIS A 175 6.77 12.27 -0.89
C HIS A 175 7.55 13.20 0.06
N GLY A 176 6.88 13.77 1.07
CA GLY A 176 7.54 14.61 2.07
C GLY A 176 8.63 13.86 2.85
N LEU A 177 8.35 12.61 3.23
CA LEU A 177 9.30 11.75 3.91
C LEU A 177 10.50 11.38 3.02
N ALA A 178 10.25 11.01 1.77
CA ALA A 178 11.29 10.69 0.80
C ALA A 178 12.19 11.91 0.49
N ALA A 179 11.58 13.10 0.35
CA ALA A 179 12.31 14.36 0.17
C ALA A 179 13.16 14.72 1.40
N ALA A 180 12.64 14.50 2.61
CA ALA A 180 13.40 14.72 3.84
C ALA A 180 14.62 13.80 3.93
N ILE A 181 14.45 12.50 3.65
CA ILE A 181 15.53 11.51 3.62
C ILE A 181 16.60 11.88 2.58
N ALA A 182 16.18 12.23 1.36
CA ALA A 182 17.11 12.62 0.30
C ALA A 182 17.91 13.88 0.67
N LEU A 183 17.26 14.87 1.30
CA LEU A 183 17.92 16.08 1.80
C LEU A 183 18.91 15.80 2.93
N ASP A 184 18.57 14.89 3.85
CA ASP A 184 19.45 14.51 4.96
C ASP A 184 20.68 13.74 4.45
N HIS A 185 20.53 12.79 3.51
CA HIS A 185 21.67 12.12 2.86
C HIS A 185 22.58 13.12 2.11
N ALA A 186 22.00 14.02 1.33
CA ALA A 186 22.77 15.06 0.63
C ALA A 186 23.49 16.02 1.60
N ARG A 187 22.99 16.19 2.82
CA ARG A 187 23.64 16.95 3.89
C ARG A 187 24.76 16.15 4.56
N GLU A 188 24.57 14.87 4.84
CA GLU A 188 25.61 14.01 5.39
C GLU A 188 26.83 13.93 4.46
N ASP A 189 26.61 13.79 3.15
CA ASP A 189 27.68 13.82 2.14
C ASP A 189 28.44 15.16 2.10
N ARG A 190 27.77 16.27 2.42
CA ARG A 190 28.40 17.61 2.50
C ARG A 190 29.15 17.84 3.81
N ILE A 191 28.73 17.21 4.91
CA ILE A 191 29.32 17.40 6.25
C ILE A 191 30.44 16.38 6.52
N GLY A 192 30.38 15.18 5.92
CA GLY A 192 31.41 14.14 6.02
C GLY A 192 32.85 14.60 5.72
N PRO A 193 33.09 15.46 4.70
CA PRO A 193 34.40 16.06 4.45
C PRO A 193 34.87 17.04 5.53
N LEU A 194 33.93 17.73 6.19
CA LEU A 194 34.22 18.76 7.22
C LEU A 194 34.48 18.15 8.61
N ARG A 195 34.01 16.93 8.87
CA ARG A 195 34.27 16.18 10.11
C ARG A 195 35.60 15.42 10.13
N LYS A 196 36.34 15.39 9.02
CA LYS A 196 37.68 14.77 8.91
C LYS A 196 38.84 15.74 9.20
N ILE A 197 38.55 16.91 9.78
CA ILE A 197 39.54 17.91 10.19
C ILE A 197 39.70 17.85 11.71
#